data_AF-A0A7S3YD57-F1
#
_entry.id   AF-A0A7S3YD57-F1
#
_cell.length_a   1.000
_cell.length_b   1.000
_cell.length_c   1.000
_cell.angle_alpha   90.00
_cell.angle_beta   90.00
_cell.angle_gamma   90.00
#
_symmetry.space_group_name_H-M   'P 1'
#
loop_
_entity.id
_entity.type
_entity.pdbx_description
1 polymer ?
#
loop_
_entity_poly.entity_id
_entity_poly.type
_entity_poly.pdbx_seq_one_letter_code
_entity_poly.pdbx_strand_id
1 'polypeptide(L)'
;VLHQRHLAELEPDCQAVADRWRAEGRLVEVPKGGPNDDWYWLWATLKCGGDTLMITNDLMRDHHFAMLSHRSFLRWRERHKTSFKFGHGEPYKRSVTLMKPPVYSQRMQKGDQDNEGSSCWHIPDAEVLNWLCIHKKEGCCSS
;
A
#
# COMPACT_ATOMS: atom_id res chain seq x y z
N VAL A 1 -0.88 15.18 -1.48
CA VAL A 1 -0.83 15.66 -2.89
C VAL A 1 -2.22 16.08 -3.27
N LEU A 2 -2.41 17.29 -3.79
CA LEU A 2 -3.72 17.77 -4.24
C LEU A 2 -3.55 18.71 -5.43
N HIS A 3 -4.46 18.67 -6.40
CA HIS A 3 -4.44 19.62 -7.51
C HIS A 3 -4.91 21.01 -7.05
N GLN A 4 -4.26 22.08 -7.53
CA GLN A 4 -4.57 23.47 -7.14
C GLN A 4 -6.02 23.89 -7.37
N ARG A 5 -6.69 23.27 -8.35
CA ARG A 5 -8.13 23.48 -8.59
C ARG A 5 -8.99 23.14 -7.36
N HIS A 6 -8.64 22.06 -6.65
CA HIS A 6 -9.37 21.63 -5.46
C HIS A 6 -9.04 22.50 -4.24
N LEU A 7 -7.85 23.13 -4.21
CA LEU A 7 -7.50 24.10 -3.17
C LEU A 7 -8.23 25.42 -3.35
N ALA A 8 -8.52 25.83 -4.60
CA ALA A 8 -9.22 27.08 -4.88
C ALA A 8 -10.72 27.05 -4.53
N GLU A 9 -11.28 25.85 -4.32
CA GLU A 9 -12.72 25.62 -4.06
C GLU A 9 -12.98 25.22 -2.59
N LEU A 10 -11.99 25.34 -1.70
CA LEU A 10 -12.14 24.95 -0.30
C LEU A 10 -13.03 25.92 0.48
N GLU A 11 -13.83 25.36 1.39
CA GLU A 11 -14.51 26.14 2.42
C GLU A 11 -13.49 26.81 3.37
N PRO A 12 -13.82 27.94 4.02
CA PRO A 12 -12.89 28.70 4.85
C PRO A 12 -12.19 27.89 5.94
N ASP A 13 -12.93 26.99 6.62
CA ASP A 13 -12.36 26.13 7.67
C ASP A 13 -11.32 25.15 7.10
N CYS A 14 -11.57 24.63 5.89
CA CYS A 14 -10.64 23.76 5.17
C CYS A 14 -9.42 24.54 4.65
N GLN A 15 -9.60 25.81 4.28
CA GLN A 15 -8.51 26.67 3.83
C GLN A 15 -7.46 26.86 4.91
N ALA A 16 -7.87 27.09 6.16
CA ALA A 16 -6.95 27.22 7.29
C ALA A 16 -6.10 25.94 7.51
N VAL A 17 -6.69 24.76 7.30
CA VAL A 17 -5.97 23.48 7.37
C VAL A 17 -4.96 23.36 6.22
N ALA A 18 -5.36 23.71 5.00
CA ALA A 18 -4.48 23.67 3.83
C ALA A 18 -3.28 24.63 3.99
N ASP A 19 -3.51 25.84 4.49
CA ASP A 19 -2.47 26.84 4.73
C ASP A 19 -1.46 26.36 5.77
N ARG A 20 -1.93 25.72 6.85
CA ARG A 20 -1.05 25.09 7.85
C ARG A 20 -0.21 23.99 7.22
N TRP A 21 -0.80 23.08 6.44
CA TRP A 21 -0.06 22.00 5.79
C TRP A 21 0.95 22.52 4.76
N ARG A 22 0.65 23.63 4.08
CA ARG A 22 1.58 24.31 3.19
C ARG A 22 2.78 24.86 3.97
N ALA A 23 2.54 25.58 5.07
CA ALA A 23 3.59 26.12 5.93
C ALA A 23 4.49 25.03 6.54
N GLU A 24 3.93 23.87 6.84
CA GLU A 24 4.66 22.70 7.39
C GLU A 24 5.37 21.85 6.31
N GLY A 25 5.22 22.17 5.02
CA GLY A 25 5.77 21.35 3.92
C GLY A 25 5.11 19.97 3.79
N ARG A 26 3.88 19.80 4.29
CA ARG A 26 3.09 18.55 4.24
C ARG A 26 2.12 18.48 3.06
N LEU A 27 1.92 19.59 2.36
CA LEU A 27 1.07 19.69 1.17
C LEU A 27 1.92 19.87 -0.09
N VAL A 28 1.71 18.98 -1.06
CA VAL A 28 2.21 19.13 -2.43
C VAL A 28 1.05 19.53 -3.32
N GLU A 29 1.16 20.69 -3.94
CA GLU A 29 0.16 21.23 -4.85
C GLU A 29 0.52 20.92 -6.30
N VAL A 30 -0.39 20.26 -7.03
CA VAL A 30 -0.21 19.99 -8.46
C VAL A 30 -0.72 21.19 -9.26
N PRO A 31 0.12 21.84 -10.09
CA PRO A 31 -0.25 23.03 -10.84
C PRO A 31 -1.45 22.83 -11.76
N LYS A 32 -2.23 23.89 -12.00
CA LYS A 32 -3.33 23.85 -12.97
C LYS A 32 -2.82 23.54 -14.38
N GLY A 33 -3.43 22.54 -15.03
CA GLY A 33 -2.98 22.06 -16.35
C GLY A 33 -1.73 21.18 -16.30
N GLY A 34 -1.28 20.82 -15.10
CA GLY A 34 -0.20 19.87 -14.90
C GLY A 34 -0.59 18.43 -15.26
N PRO A 35 0.39 17.51 -15.24
CA PRO A 35 0.13 16.09 -15.44
C PRO A 35 -0.70 15.53 -14.28
N ASN A 36 -1.26 14.34 -14.49
CA ASN A 36 -2.04 13.62 -13.48
C ASN A 36 -1.30 13.61 -12.13
N ASP A 37 -2.01 13.93 -11.04
CA ASP A 37 -1.50 13.96 -9.67
C ASP A 37 -1.00 12.59 -9.19
N ASP A 38 -1.40 11.53 -9.88
CA ASP A 38 -0.90 10.17 -9.71
C ASP A 38 0.61 10.04 -9.78
N TRP A 39 1.25 10.76 -10.70
CA TRP A 39 2.71 10.74 -10.81
C TRP A 39 3.40 11.37 -9.60
N TYR A 40 2.77 12.37 -8.96
CA TYR A 40 3.36 13.06 -7.83
C TYR A 40 3.32 12.21 -6.58
N TRP A 41 2.16 11.62 -6.23
CA TRP A 41 2.09 10.78 -5.04
C TRP A 41 2.87 9.47 -5.23
N LEU A 42 2.96 8.95 -6.47
CA LEU A 42 3.77 7.77 -6.78
C LEU A 42 5.26 8.06 -6.57
N TRP A 43 5.75 9.14 -7.17
CA TRP A 43 7.14 9.56 -7.05
C TRP A 43 7.52 9.88 -5.59
N ALA A 44 6.66 10.62 -4.87
CA ALA A 44 6.90 10.95 -3.46
C ALA A 44 7.05 9.68 -2.61
N THR A 45 6.16 8.70 -2.79
CA THR A 45 6.21 7.44 -2.05
C THR A 45 7.47 6.63 -2.39
N LEU A 46 7.85 6.58 -3.67
CA LEU A 46 9.09 5.91 -4.11
C LEU A 46 10.34 6.59 -3.55
N LYS A 47 10.37 7.93 -3.52
CA LYS A 47 11.50 8.71 -3.00
C LYS A 47 11.66 8.58 -1.50
N CYS A 48 10.56 8.59 -0.75
CA CYS A 48 10.61 8.38 0.70
C CYS A 48 11.02 6.94 1.06
N GLY A 49 10.53 5.94 0.31
CA GLY A 49 10.93 4.54 0.48
C GLY A 49 10.61 3.98 1.87
N GLY A 50 11.36 2.97 2.29
CA GLY A 50 11.27 2.38 3.63
C GLY A 50 9.87 1.88 3.99
N ASP A 51 9.33 2.37 5.11
CA ASP A 51 7.98 2.04 5.61
C ASP A 51 6.93 3.12 5.27
N THR A 52 7.21 3.95 4.26
CA THR A 52 6.26 4.98 3.82
C THR A 52 4.97 4.34 3.32
N LEU A 53 3.83 4.79 3.83
CA LEU A 53 2.52 4.32 3.39
C LEU A 53 1.87 5.33 2.45
N MET A 54 1.32 4.81 1.35
CA MET A 54 0.49 5.54 0.41
C MET A 54 -0.97 5.23 0.71
N ILE A 55 -1.72 6.22 1.19
CA ILE A 55 -3.12 6.06 1.55
C ILE A 55 -3.98 6.37 0.32
N THR A 56 -4.56 5.35 -0.32
CA THR A 56 -5.44 5.50 -1.47
C THR A 56 -6.32 4.26 -1.69
N ASN A 57 -7.53 4.48 -2.19
CA ASN A 57 -8.42 3.41 -2.65
C ASN A 57 -8.28 3.12 -4.15
N ASP A 58 -7.45 3.87 -4.87
CA ASP A 58 -7.19 3.62 -6.28
C ASP A 58 -6.57 2.22 -6.50
N LEU A 59 -7.00 1.54 -7.56
CA LEU A 59 -6.48 0.22 -7.94
C LEU A 59 -5.21 0.31 -8.80
N MET A 60 -4.91 1.50 -9.33
CA MET A 60 -3.77 1.86 -10.16
C MET A 60 -3.69 1.00 -11.43
N ARG A 61 -4.86 0.75 -12.06
CA ARG A 61 -5.01 -0.19 -13.18
C ARG A 61 -4.47 0.36 -14.50
N ASP A 62 -4.59 1.67 -14.68
CA ASP A 62 -4.16 2.46 -15.83
C ASP A 62 -2.68 2.86 -15.78
N HIS A 63 -2.11 3.04 -14.59
CA HIS A 63 -0.68 3.30 -14.38
C HIS A 63 0.24 2.13 -14.77
N HIS A 64 -0.33 0.94 -14.91
CA HIS A 64 0.41 -0.28 -15.18
C HIS A 64 1.18 -0.26 -16.52
N PHE A 65 0.61 0.35 -17.57
CA PHE A 65 1.19 0.31 -18.92
C PHE A 65 2.46 1.16 -19.07
N ALA A 66 2.68 2.12 -18.18
CA ALA A 66 3.82 3.03 -18.25
C ALA A 66 5.03 2.58 -17.40
N MET A 67 4.93 1.46 -16.67
CA MET A 67 5.94 1.04 -15.69
C MET A 67 6.95 0.05 -16.28
N LEU A 68 8.24 0.26 -16.00
CA LEU A 68 9.38 -0.52 -16.50
C LEU A 68 9.33 -2.03 -16.13
N SER A 69 8.64 -2.39 -15.04
CA SER A 69 8.47 -3.79 -14.64
C SER A 69 7.18 -3.98 -13.83
N HIS A 70 6.25 -4.76 -14.39
CA HIS A 70 5.00 -5.12 -13.72
C HIS A 70 5.22 -5.76 -12.35
N ARG A 71 6.14 -6.73 -12.27
CA ARG A 71 6.38 -7.49 -11.03
C ARG A 71 6.93 -6.63 -9.90
N SER A 72 7.88 -5.75 -10.21
CA SER A 72 8.46 -4.84 -9.20
C SER A 72 7.41 -3.86 -8.68
N PHE A 73 6.60 -3.31 -9.59
CA PHE A 73 5.52 -2.41 -9.23
C PHE A 73 4.46 -3.09 -8.35
N LEU A 74 4.02 -4.31 -8.68
CA LEU A 74 3.05 -5.04 -7.86
C LEU A 74 3.56 -5.28 -6.44
N ARG A 75 4.83 -5.68 -6.29
CA ARG A 75 5.47 -5.89 -4.98
C ARG A 75 5.58 -4.61 -4.17
N TRP A 76 5.97 -3.52 -4.83
CA TRP A 76 6.00 -2.20 -4.20
C TRP A 76 4.59 -1.78 -3.76
N ARG A 77 3.59 -1.93 -4.62
CA ARG A 77 2.19 -1.59 -4.31
C ARG A 77 1.67 -2.41 -3.13
N GLU A 78 1.93 -3.71 -3.10
CA GLU A 78 1.56 -4.60 -1.98
C GLU A 78 2.12 -4.10 -0.65
N ARG A 79 3.37 -3.64 -0.63
CA ARG A 79 4.05 -3.18 0.59
C ARG A 79 3.66 -1.77 1.04
N HIS A 80 3.34 -0.87 0.11
CA HIS A 80 3.19 0.55 0.41
C HIS A 80 1.73 1.04 0.40
N LYS A 81 0.81 0.39 -0.34
CA LYS A 81 -0.57 0.85 -0.46
C LYS A 81 -1.41 0.50 0.77
N THR A 82 -1.97 1.52 1.41
CA THR A 82 -2.98 1.41 2.47
C THR A 82 -4.32 1.88 1.93
N SER A 83 -5.33 1.01 1.89
CA SER A 83 -6.70 1.42 1.56
C SER A 83 -7.46 1.85 2.81
N PHE A 84 -8.59 2.53 2.64
CA PHE A 84 -9.42 3.00 3.75
C PHE A 84 -10.91 2.81 3.49
N LYS A 85 -11.68 2.64 4.57
CA LYS A 85 -13.15 2.57 4.54
C LYS A 85 -13.72 3.54 5.55
N PHE A 86 -14.83 4.16 5.18
CA PHE A 86 -15.64 4.97 6.11
C PHE A 86 -16.73 4.10 6.73
N GLY A 87 -16.89 4.20 8.04
CA GLY A 87 -18.03 3.62 8.74
C GLY A 87 -19.35 4.35 8.43
N HIS A 88 -20.45 3.79 8.90
CA HIS A 88 -21.76 4.43 8.80
C HIS A 88 -21.86 5.66 9.73
N GLY A 89 -22.70 6.63 9.36
CA GLY A 89 -22.98 7.82 10.17
C GLY A 89 -22.93 9.14 9.39
N GLU A 90 -23.12 10.23 10.12
CA GLU A 90 -23.06 11.59 9.59
C GLU A 90 -21.68 11.95 9.04
N PRO A 91 -21.59 12.77 7.97
CA PRO A 91 -20.35 13.39 7.54
C PRO A 91 -19.58 13.99 8.73
N TYR A 92 -18.25 13.88 8.71
CA TYR A 92 -17.33 14.35 9.77
C TYR A 92 -17.39 13.59 11.11
N LYS A 93 -18.34 12.65 11.30
CA LYS A 93 -18.41 11.77 12.48
C LYS A 93 -18.16 10.29 12.16
N ARG A 94 -17.94 9.96 10.89
CA ARG A 94 -17.66 8.59 10.45
C ARG A 94 -16.32 8.12 10.98
N SER A 95 -16.29 6.90 11.50
CA SER A 95 -15.03 6.22 11.76
C SER A 95 -14.29 5.96 10.43
N VAL A 96 -12.96 6.02 10.48
CA VAL A 96 -12.10 5.67 9.35
C VAL A 96 -11.27 4.47 9.73
N THR A 97 -11.42 3.38 8.97
CA THR A 97 -10.60 2.17 9.15
C THR A 97 -9.56 2.12 8.04
N LEU A 98 -8.28 2.10 8.42
CA LEU A 98 -7.16 1.91 7.50
C LEU A 98 -6.84 0.41 7.40
N MET A 99 -6.83 -0.10 6.17
CA MET A 99 -6.40 -1.46 5.84
C MET A 99 -4.93 -1.40 5.42
N LYS A 100 -4.04 -1.57 6.40
CA LYS A 100 -2.59 -1.52 6.19
C LYS A 100 -2.11 -2.74 5.38
N PRO A 101 -1.01 -2.60 4.63
CA PRO A 101 -0.27 -3.71 4.04
C PRO A 101 -0.02 -4.85 5.04
N PRO A 102 -0.05 -6.12 4.61
CA PRO A 102 0.38 -7.22 5.44
C PRO A 102 1.86 -7.08 5.82
N VAL A 103 2.21 -7.51 7.03
CA VAL A 103 3.61 -7.52 7.52
C VAL A 103 4.46 -8.62 6.87
N TYR A 104 3.81 -9.53 6.16
CA TYR A 104 4.40 -10.56 5.32
C TYR A 104 4.03 -10.31 3.87
N SER A 105 4.66 -11.04 2.95
CA SER A 105 4.32 -10.94 1.54
C SER A 105 3.64 -12.21 1.08
N GLN A 106 2.56 -12.05 0.32
CA GLN A 106 1.75 -13.16 -0.17
C GLN A 106 2.38 -13.76 -1.42
N ARG A 107 3.45 -14.52 -1.21
CA ARG A 107 4.21 -15.18 -2.27
C ARG A 107 4.76 -16.50 -1.78
N MET A 108 5.11 -17.37 -2.72
CA MET A 108 5.84 -18.60 -2.40
C MET A 108 7.11 -18.27 -1.62
N GLN A 109 7.26 -18.88 -0.45
CA GLN A 109 8.35 -18.65 0.48
C GLN A 109 8.90 -19.99 0.96
N LYS A 110 10.23 -20.10 0.96
CA LYS A 110 10.93 -21.19 1.65
C LYS A 110 11.26 -20.69 3.05
N GLY A 111 10.81 -21.41 4.07
CA GLY A 111 11.19 -21.13 5.45
C GLY A 111 12.65 -21.50 5.70
N ASP A 112 13.20 -20.93 6.77
CA ASP A 112 14.53 -21.27 7.23
C ASP A 112 14.61 -22.74 7.65
N GLN A 113 15.83 -23.27 7.67
CA GLN A 113 16.06 -24.60 8.21
C GLN A 113 15.80 -24.58 9.71
N ASP A 114 15.02 -25.55 10.19
CA ASP A 114 14.91 -25.80 11.62
C ASP A 114 16.20 -26.42 12.18
N ASN A 115 16.24 -26.62 13.50
CA ASN A 115 17.39 -27.20 14.18
C ASN A 115 17.70 -28.64 13.72
N GLU A 116 16.77 -29.29 13.03
CA GLU A 116 16.88 -30.65 12.49
C GLU A 116 17.32 -30.63 11.00
N GLY A 117 17.54 -29.45 10.42
CA GLY A 117 17.95 -29.26 9.03
C GLY A 117 16.82 -29.40 8.02
N SER A 118 15.58 -29.56 8.48
CA SER A 118 14.38 -29.63 7.66
C SER A 118 13.92 -28.22 7.28
N SER A 119 13.46 -28.04 6.03
CA SER A 119 12.92 -26.76 5.54
C SER A 119 11.47 -26.92 5.15
N CYS A 120 10.69 -25.86 5.36
CA CYS A 120 9.29 -25.81 4.94
C CYS A 120 9.08 -24.90 3.73
N TRP A 121 8.02 -25.18 2.97
CA TRP A 121 7.54 -24.30 1.91
C TRP A 121 6.15 -23.79 2.25
N HIS A 122 5.94 -22.51 2.06
CA HIS A 122 4.67 -21.82 2.18
C HIS A 122 4.25 -21.33 0.80
N ILE A 123 3.12 -21.82 0.30
CA ILE A 123 2.58 -21.44 -1.00
C ILE A 123 1.19 -20.82 -0.76
N PRO A 124 0.99 -19.52 -1.03
CA PRO A 124 -0.31 -18.89 -0.83
C PRO A 124 -1.29 -19.36 -1.90
N ASP A 125 -2.54 -19.52 -1.50
CA ASP A 125 -3.65 -19.57 -2.45
C ASP A 125 -3.82 -18.19 -3.12
N ALA A 126 -4.18 -18.17 -4.39
CA ALA A 126 -4.30 -16.94 -5.18
C ALA A 126 -5.55 -16.12 -4.84
N GLU A 127 -6.59 -16.76 -4.31
CA GLU A 127 -7.91 -16.14 -4.09
C GLU A 127 -8.31 -16.10 -2.62
N VAL A 128 -7.76 -17.00 -1.80
CA VAL A 128 -8.11 -17.15 -0.38
C VAL A 128 -6.88 -16.85 0.47
N LEU A 129 -7.05 -16.28 1.67
CA LEU A 129 -5.95 -16.10 2.65
C LEU A 129 -5.44 -17.44 3.26
N ASN A 130 -5.62 -18.55 2.54
CA ASN A 130 -5.15 -19.87 2.89
C ASN A 130 -3.73 -20.09 2.37
N TRP A 131 -2.97 -20.95 3.05
CA TRP A 131 -1.60 -21.28 2.71
C TRP A 131 -1.42 -22.80 2.69
N LEU A 132 -0.80 -23.31 1.63
CA LEU A 132 -0.30 -24.68 1.60
C LEU A 132 1.08 -24.70 2.26
N CYS A 133 1.17 -25.39 3.39
CA CYS A 133 2.42 -25.60 4.13
C CYS A 133 2.95 -27.01 3.84
N ILE A 134 4.13 -27.09 3.24
CA ILE A 134 4.79 -28.35 2.91
C ILE A 134 6.00 -28.50 3.82
N HIS A 135 5.98 -29.51 4.68
CA HIS A 135 7.07 -29.86 5.57
C HIS A 135 7.56 -31.26 5.25
N LYS A 136 8.88 -31.45 5.22
CA LYS A 136 9.44 -32.80 5.17
C LYS A 136 9.20 -33.45 6.54
N LYS A 137 8.49 -34.57 6.56
CA LYS A 137 8.36 -35.37 7.78
C LYS A 137 9.65 -36.16 7.96
N GLU A 138 10.30 -36.04 9.12
CA GLU A 138 11.37 -36.97 9.50
C GLU A 138 10.80 -38.39 9.54
N GLY A 139 11.54 -39.36 9.03
CA GLY A 139 11.07 -40.74 8.92
C GLY A 139 10.70 -41.31 10.28
N CYS A 140 9.47 -41.80 10.43
CA CYS A 140 9.19 -42.89 11.36
C CYS A 140 9.97 -44.13 10.87
N CYS A 141 11.26 -44.21 11.17
CA CYS A 141 11.95 -45.48 11.27
C CYS A 141 11.67 -46.03 12.67
N SER A 142 10.46 -46.52 12.90
CA SER A 142 10.19 -47.41 14.02
C SER A 142 10.86 -48.74 13.69
N SER A 143 11.92 -49.07 14.42
CA SER A 143 12.52 -50.41 14.43
C SER A 143 11.61 -51.42 15.11
#